data_AF-A0A963WEP8-F1
#
_entry.id   AF-A0A963WEP8-F1
#
_cell.length_a   1.000
_cell.length_b   1.000
_cell.length_c   1.000
_cell.angle_alpha   90.00
_cell.angle_beta   90.00
_cell.angle_gamma   90.00
#
_symmetry.space_group_name_H-M   'P 1'
#
loop_
_entity.id
_entity.type
_entity.pdbx_description
1 polymer ?
#
loop_
_entity_poly.entity_id
_entity_poly.type
_entity_poly.pdbx_seq_one_letter_code
_entity_poly.pdbx_strand_id
1 'polypeptide(L)' 'AAQVAAMLAHWQQALVAVGFLDPAAPKKLMPRLAQLFNRARLRPEEIHILRGVAKAMLEAGERVKR' A
#
# COMPACT_ATOMS: atom_id res chain seq x y z
N ALA A 1 -2.60 -13.64 7.88
CA ALA A 1 -1.83 -12.47 8.38
C ALA A 1 -0.63 -12.12 7.50
N ALA A 2 0.27 -13.07 7.17
CA ALA A 2 1.49 -12.79 6.39
C ALA A 2 1.24 -12.12 5.02
N GLN A 3 0.20 -12.54 4.28
CA GLN A 3 -0.11 -11.97 2.96
C GLN A 3 -0.55 -10.49 3.02
N VAL A 4 -1.29 -10.10 4.06
CA VAL A 4 -1.71 -8.71 4.29
C VAL A 4 -0.50 -7.84 4.63
N ALA A 5 0.43 -8.35 5.45
CA ALA A 5 1.67 -7.64 5.77
C ALA A 5 2.54 -7.40 4.52
N ALA A 6 2.72 -8.43 3.68
CA ALA A 6 3.46 -8.30 2.42
C ALA A 6 2.80 -7.30 1.46
N MET A 7 1.47 -7.33 1.34
CA MET A 7 0.71 -6.35 0.56
C MET A 7 0.90 -4.93 1.09
N LEU A 8 0.87 -4.75 2.42
CA LEU A 8 1.05 -3.45 3.06
C LEU A 8 2.45 -2.87 2.83
N ALA A 9 3.48 -3.71 2.74
CA ALA A 9 4.82 -3.26 2.38
C ALA A 9 4.85 -2.64 0.97
N HIS A 10 4.16 -3.25 0.00
CA HIS A 10 4.02 -2.70 -1.35
C HIS A 10 3.22 -1.38 -1.34
N TRP A 11 2.15 -1.32 -0.54
CA TRP A 11 1.35 -0.10 -0.38
C TRP A 11 2.17 1.04 0.22
N GLN A 12 3.05 0.78 1.17
CA GLN A 12 3.93 1.81 1.73
C GLN A 12 4.77 2.46 0.63
N GLN A 13 5.44 1.65 -0.19
CA GLN A 13 6.25 2.13 -1.31
C GLN A 13 5.40 2.92 -2.32
N ALA A 14 4.24 2.38 -2.67
CA ALA A 14 3.31 3.00 -3.60
C ALA A 14 2.79 4.36 -3.12
N LEU A 15 2.41 4.46 -1.85
CA LEU A 15 1.91 5.70 -1.25
C LEU A 15 3.01 6.78 -1.17
N VAL A 16 4.27 6.39 -0.94
CA VAL A 16 5.41 7.32 -1.02
C VAL A 16 5.62 7.78 -2.46
N ALA A 17 5.58 6.86 -3.43
CA ALA A 17 5.81 7.18 -4.83
C ALA A 17 4.80 8.19 -5.40
N VAL A 18 3.53 8.12 -4.98
CA VAL A 18 2.49 9.09 -5.36
C VAL A 18 2.42 10.31 -4.44
N GLY A 19 3.34 10.45 -3.47
CA GLY A 19 3.41 11.60 -2.57
C GLY A 19 2.34 11.66 -1.47
N PHE A 20 1.55 10.59 -1.29
CA PHE A 20 0.54 10.54 -0.22
C PHE A 20 1.15 10.27 1.16
N LEU A 21 2.18 9.42 1.21
CA LEU A 21 2.92 9.13 2.44
C LEU A 21 4.28 9.80 2.40
N ASP A 22 4.54 10.65 3.40
CA ASP A 22 5.87 11.17 3.67
C ASP A 22 6.66 10.16 4.53
N PRO A 23 7.79 9.62 4.05
CA PRO A 23 8.62 8.70 4.83
C PRO A 23 9.34 9.38 6.01
N ALA A 24 9.57 10.70 5.95
CA ALA A 24 10.22 11.48 7.00
C ALA A 24 9.25 11.88 8.12
N ALA A 25 7.94 11.85 7.85
CA ALA A 25 6.88 12.11 8.83
C ALA A 25 5.91 10.92 8.90
N PRO A 26 6.32 9.77 9.48
CA PRO A 26 5.49 8.57 9.55
C PRO A 26 4.29 8.81 10.49
N LYS A 27 3.18 9.27 9.91
CA LYS A 27 1.89 9.34 10.58
C LYS A 27 1.40 7.92 10.93
N LYS A 28 0.34 7.83 11.74
CA LYS A 28 -0.33 6.54 12.08
C LYS A 28 -1.07 5.89 10.89
N LEU A 29 -0.72 6.23 9.64
CA LEU A 29 -1.40 5.73 8.44
C LEU A 29 -1.19 4.22 8.27
N MET A 30 0.06 3.75 8.25
CA MET A 30 0.36 2.33 8.03
C MET A 30 -0.29 1.42 9.10
N PRO A 31 -0.22 1.74 10.41
CA PRO A 31 -0.96 0.99 11.42
C PRO A 31 -2.49 1.00 11.21
N ARG A 32 -3.08 2.12 10.78
CA ARG A 32 -4.52 2.21 10.50
C ARG A 32 -4.94 1.35 9.31
N LEU A 33 -4.14 1.35 8.24
CA LEU A 33 -4.36 0.48 7.08
C LEU A 33 -4.22 -1.00 7.46
N ALA A 34 -3.22 -1.35 8.27
CA ALA A 34 -3.05 -2.69 8.79
C ALA A 34 -4.29 -3.15 9.57
N GLN A 35 -4.80 -2.31 10.47
CA GLN A 35 -6.00 -2.63 11.24
C GLN A 35 -7.26 -2.69 10.37
N LEU A 36 -7.35 -1.89 9.31
CA LEU A 36 -8.47 -1.93 8.36
C LEU A 36 -8.49 -3.25 7.58
N PHE A 37 -7.39 -3.61 6.93
CA PHE A 37 -7.35 -4.81 6.09
C PHE A 37 -7.39 -6.11 6.89
N ASN A 38 -6.83 -6.13 8.10
CA ASN A 38 -6.97 -7.30 8.98
C ASN A 38 -8.44 -7.50 9.42
N ARG A 39 -9.21 -6.43 9.63
CA ARG A 39 -10.65 -6.52 9.92
C ARG A 39 -11.49 -6.96 8.72
N ALA A 40 -11.07 -6.58 7.51
CA ALA A 40 -11.77 -6.92 6.27
C ALA A 40 -11.73 -8.42 5.93
N ARG A 41 -10.88 -9.23 6.58
CA ARG A 41 -10.72 -10.68 6.33
C ARG A 41 -10.57 -11.01 4.83
N LEU A 42 -9.68 -10.27 4.16
CA LEU A 42 -9.49 -10.36 2.72
C LEU A 42 -9.15 -11.79 2.25
N ARG A 43 -9.73 -12.15 1.11
CA ARG A 43 -9.41 -13.37 0.36
C ARG A 43 -8.12 -13.20 -0.46
N PRO A 44 -7.45 -14.30 -0.86
CA PRO A 44 -6.24 -14.22 -1.67
C PRO A 44 -6.39 -13.42 -2.97
N GLU A 45 -7.54 -13.55 -3.66
CA GLU A 45 -7.80 -12.79 -4.89
C GLU A 45 -7.87 -11.28 -4.63
N GLU A 46 -8.50 -10.86 -3.54
CA GLU A 46 -8.63 -9.45 -3.15
C GLU A 46 -7.26 -8.84 -2.80
N ILE A 47 -6.41 -9.61 -2.12
CA ILE A 47 -5.02 -9.20 -1.85
C ILE A 47 -4.24 -9.05 -3.17
N HIS A 48 -4.49 -9.90 -4.16
CA HIS A 48 -3.86 -9.77 -5.48
C HIS A 48 -4.31 -8.50 -6.20
N ILE A 49 -5.61 -8.18 -6.18
CA ILE A 49 -6.17 -6.94 -6.72
C ILE A 49 -5.51 -5.72 -6.05
N LEU A 50 -5.45 -5.70 -4.72
CA LEU A 50 -4.84 -4.60 -3.96
C LEU A 50 -3.33 -4.46 -4.24
N ARG A 51 -2.62 -5.56 -4.52
CA ARG A 51 -1.23 -5.50 -5.01
C ARG A 51 -1.13 -4.92 -6.42
N GLY A 52 -2.09 -5.21 -7.29
CA GLY A 52 -2.20 -4.59 -8.62
C GLY A 52 -2.39 -3.07 -8.53
N VAL A 53 -3.23 -2.60 -7.61
CA VAL A 53 -3.42 -1.17 -7.33
C VAL A 53 -2.11 -0.52 -6.88
N ALA A 54 -1.38 -1.15 -5.95
CA ALA A 54 -0.08 -0.64 -5.49
C ALA A 54 0.93 -0.53 -6.64
N LYS A 55 0.96 -1.49 -7.56
CA LYS A 55 1.80 -1.44 -8.76
C LYS A 55 1.42 -0.26 -9.67
N ALA A 56 0.14 -0.05 -9.94
CA ALA A 56 -0.32 1.06 -10.77
C ALA A 56 0.03 2.43 -10.15
N MET A 57 -0.07 2.56 -8.82
CA MET A 57 0.35 3.74 -8.08
C MET A 57 1.86 4.00 -8.21
N LEU A 58 2.69 2.96 -8.05
CA LEU A 58 4.14 3.07 -8.25
C LEU A 58 4.45 3.57 -9.66
N GLU A 59 3.87 2.96 -10.69
CA GLU A 59 4.06 3.38 -12.08
C GLU A 59 3.61 4.83 -12.33
N ALA A 60 2.49 5.25 -11.73
CA ALA A 60 2.02 6.63 -11.82
C ALA A 60 2.99 7.62 -11.15
N GLY A 61 3.48 7.31 -9.95
CA GLY A 61 4.47 8.12 -9.25
C GLY A 61 5.78 8.25 -10.01
N GLU A 62 6.25 7.17 -10.65
CA GLU A 62 7.44 7.19 -11.49
C GLU A 62 7.25 7.99 -12.79
N ARG A 63 6.04 8.02 -13.38
CA ARG A 63 5.75 8.85 -14.55
C ARG A 63 5.84 10.34 -14.24
N VAL A 64 5.42 10.77 -13.04
CA VAL A 64 5.49 12.19 -12.63
C VAL A 64 6.93 12.67 -12.45
N LYS A 65 7.88 11.77 -12.15
CA LYS A 65 9.29 12.10 -11.96
C LYS A 65 10.10 12.19 -13.26
N ARG A 66 9.54 11.74 -14.39
CA ARG A 66 10.17 11.76 -15.72
C ARG A 66 9.86 13.04 -16.46
#